data_AF-A0A4V2AV75-F1
#
_entry.id   AF-A0A4V2AV75-F1
#
_cell.length_a   1.000
_cell.length_b   1.000
_cell.length_c   1.000
_cell.angle_alpha   90.00
_cell.angle_beta   90.00
_cell.angle_gamma   90.00
#
_symmetry.space_group_name_H-M   'P 1'
#
loop_
_entity.id
_entity.type
_entity.pdbx_description
1 polymer ?
#
loop_
_entity_poly.entity_id
_entity_poly.type
_entity_poly.pdbx_seq_one_letter_code
_entity_poly.pdbx_strand_id
1 'polypeptide(L)' 'GASPRGSIALALASKAQAFLNGRGYVTPDDVRAIAHSVLRHRIGLTYEAEAENVSTENVIDQILQKINTP' A
#
# COMPACT_ATOMS: atom_id res chain seq x y z
N GLY A 1 0.00 -11.69 -4.16
CA GLY A 1 -0.79 -10.54 -4.63
C GLY A 1 -1.77 -10.14 -3.55
N ALA A 2 -2.26 -8.89 -3.54
CA ALA A 2 -2.94 -8.30 -2.39
C ALA A 2 -4.26 -8.98 -1.94
N SER A 3 -4.99 -9.62 -2.88
CA SER A 3 -6.34 -10.22 -2.70
C SER A 3 -7.44 -9.18 -2.35
N PRO A 4 -8.74 -9.55 -2.40
CA PRO A 4 -9.83 -8.70 -1.91
C PRO A 4 -9.67 -8.28 -0.44
N ARG A 5 -8.93 -9.04 0.37
CA ARG A 5 -8.63 -8.66 1.75
C ARG A 5 -7.67 -7.46 1.83
N GLY A 6 -6.81 -7.29 0.83
CA GLY A 6 -5.88 -6.16 0.76
C GLY A 6 -6.60 -4.84 0.56
N SER A 7 -7.61 -4.77 -0.32
CA SER A 7 -8.39 -3.56 -0.54
C SER A 7 -9.25 -3.18 0.67
N ILE A 8 -9.86 -4.16 1.35
CA ILE A 8 -10.61 -3.94 2.60
C ILE A 8 -9.68 -3.38 3.70
N ALA A 9 -8.50 -3.99 3.88
CA ALA A 9 -7.53 -3.54 4.86
C ALA A 9 -7.00 -2.12 4.56
N LEU A 10 -6.71 -1.82 3.29
CA LEU A 10 -6.34 -0.47 2.83
C LEU A 10 -7.43 0.56 3.20
N ALA A 11 -8.70 0.26 2.89
CA ALA A 11 -9.80 1.18 3.15
C ALA A 11 -10.02 1.45 4.65
N LEU A 12 -9.95 0.40 5.48
CA LEU A 12 -10.09 0.53 6.94
C LEU A 12 -8.93 1.28 7.57
N ALA A 13 -7.69 0.90 7.22
CA ALA A 13 -6.49 1.55 7.75
C ALA A 13 -6.41 3.02 7.35
N SER A 14 -6.79 3.38 6.11
CA SER A 14 -6.79 4.77 5.64
C SER A 14 -7.79 5.63 6.40
N LYS A 15 -8.97 5.09 6.76
CA LYS A 15 -9.95 5.78 7.61
C LYS A 15 -9.42 6.00 9.03
N ALA A 16 -8.77 4.97 9.60
CA ALA A 16 -8.14 5.10 10.90
C ALA A 16 -7.02 6.16 10.88
N GLN A 17 -6.19 6.16 9.83
CA GLN A 17 -5.13 7.15 9.64
C GLN A 17 -5.68 8.57 9.55
N ALA A 18 -6.74 8.78 8.75
CA ALA A 18 -7.40 10.08 8.63
C ALA A 18 -7.97 10.55 9.98
N PHE A 19 -8.61 9.64 10.73
CA PHE A 19 -9.17 9.92 12.05
C PHE A 19 -8.08 10.28 13.08
N LEU A 20 -6.97 9.56 13.11
CA LEU A 20 -5.81 9.88 13.96
C LEU A 20 -5.21 11.24 13.61
N ASN A 21 -5.30 11.64 12.34
CA ASN A 21 -4.89 12.96 11.86
C ASN A 21 -5.97 14.05 12.07
N GLY A 22 -7.03 13.76 12.84
CA GLY A 22 -8.08 14.73 13.17
C GLY A 22 -9.04 15.06 12.03
N ARG A 23 -9.05 14.26 10.96
CA ARG A 23 -9.89 14.49 9.77
C ARG A 23 -11.06 13.49 9.72
N GLY A 24 -12.22 13.99 9.32
CA GLY A 24 -13.43 13.17 9.08
C GLY A 24 -13.51 12.53 7.69
N TYR A 25 -12.49 12.69 6.85
CA TYR A 25 -12.46 12.19 5.47
C TYR A 25 -11.05 11.71 5.12
N VAL A 26 -10.98 10.72 4.23
CA VAL A 26 -9.73 10.11 3.76
C VAL A 26 -9.15 10.94 2.62
N THR A 27 -7.84 11.17 2.65
CA THR A 27 -7.08 11.76 1.55
C THR A 27 -6.14 10.75 0.91
N PRO A 28 -5.65 10.99 -0.32
CA PRO A 28 -4.69 10.10 -0.96
C PRO A 28 -3.42 9.85 -0.13
N ASP A 29 -3.00 10.83 0.66
CA ASP A 29 -1.83 10.70 1.54
C ASP A 29 -2.05 9.70 2.68
N ASP A 30 -3.28 9.59 3.21
CA ASP A 30 -3.60 8.58 4.22
C ASP A 30 -3.44 7.17 3.65
N VAL A 31 -3.88 6.97 2.40
CA VAL A 31 -3.77 5.69 1.69
C VAL A 31 -2.30 5.35 1.42
N ARG A 32 -1.52 6.33 0.95
CA ARG A 32 -0.08 6.17 0.68
C ARG A 32 0.69 5.85 1.96
N ALA A 33 0.35 6.48 3.08
CA ALA A 33 1.00 6.26 4.37
C ALA A 33 0.84 4.82 4.89
N ILE A 34 -0.31 4.18 4.64
CA ILE A 34 -0.59 2.82 5.13
C ILE A 34 -0.32 1.72 4.10
N ALA A 35 -0.02 2.08 2.85
CA ALA A 35 0.13 1.14 1.74
C ALA A 35 1.20 0.08 2.00
N HIS A 36 2.38 0.49 2.47
CA HIS A 36 3.47 -0.43 2.81
C HIS A 36 3.07 -1.41 3.91
N SER A 37 2.50 -0.92 5.01
CA SER A 37 2.07 -1.75 6.14
C SER A 37 1.04 -2.81 5.72
N VAL A 38 0.12 -2.48 4.80
CA VAL A 38 -0.90 -3.42 4.35
C VAL A 38 -0.37 -4.41 3.30
N LEU A 39 0.48 -3.95 2.38
CA LEU A 39 0.84 -4.72 1.17
C LEU A 39 2.12 -5.53 1.30
N ARG A 40 3.11 -5.12 2.13
CA ARG A 40 4.46 -5.73 2.15
C ARG A 40 4.49 -7.23 2.42
N HIS A 41 3.54 -7.74 3.19
CA HIS A 41 3.42 -9.15 3.57
C HIS A 41 2.41 -9.91 2.70
N ARG A 42 1.89 -9.28 1.63
CA ARG A 42 0.87 -9.83 0.72
C ARG A 42 1.37 -9.96 -0.72
N ILE A 43 2.52 -9.37 -1.03
CA ILE A 43 3.17 -9.48 -2.32
C ILE A 43 4.19 -10.61 -2.19
N GLY A 44 4.00 -11.67 -2.98
CA GLY A 44 5.01 -12.71 -3.16
C GLY A 44 5.84 -12.33 -4.38
N LEU A 45 7.15 -12.41 -4.25
CA LEU A 45 8.09 -12.20 -5.34
C LEU A 45 8.32 -13.52 -6.08
N THR A 46 8.71 -13.43 -7.35
CA THR A 46 9.20 -14.60 -8.07
C THR A 46 10.70 -14.78 -7.78
N TYR A 47 11.22 -15.97 -8.04
CA TYR A 47 12.63 -16.27 -7.83
C TYR A 47 13.55 -15.34 -8.64
N GLU A 48 13.15 -15.01 -9.86
CA GLU A 48 13.89 -14.08 -10.72
C GLU A 48 13.98 -12.68 -10.09
N ALA A 49 12.87 -12.19 -9.52
CA ALA A 49 12.85 -10.89 -8.85
C ALA A 49 13.72 -10.86 -7.59
N GLU A 50 13.73 -11.95 -6.81
CA GLU A 50 14.64 -12.09 -5.67
C GLU A 50 16.11 -12.13 -6.12
N ALA A 51 16.43 -12.84 -7.20
CA ALA A 51 17.78 -12.88 -7.77
C ALA A 51 18.27 -11.51 -8.28
N GLU A 52 17.35 -10.67 -8.76
CA GLU A 52 17.62 -9.28 -9.16
C GLU A 52 17.67 -8.29 -7.97
N ASN A 53 17.59 -8.77 -6.73
CA ASN A 53 17.52 -7.96 -5.50
C ASN A 53 16.33 -6.98 -5.47
N VAL A 54 15.22 -7.33 -6.12
CA VAL A 54 13.98 -6.56 -6.02
C VAL A 54 13.34 -6.85 -4.67
N SER A 55 13.04 -5.80 -3.89
CA SER A 55 12.27 -5.96 -2.65
C SER A 55 10.78 -5.68 -2.87
N THR A 56 9.93 -6.21 -1.98
CA THR A 56 8.50 -5.89 -1.98
C THR A 56 8.23 -4.39 -1.79
N GLU A 57 9.10 -3.68 -1.08
CA GLU A 57 9.02 -2.23 -0.89
C GLU A 57 9.21 -1.50 -2.24
N ASN A 58 10.22 -1.90 -3.03
CA ASN A 58 10.44 -1.34 -4.37
C ASN A 58 9.20 -1.49 -5.25
N VAL A 59 8.55 -2.65 -5.21
CA VAL A 59 7.33 -2.92 -5.98
C VAL A 59 6.18 -2.01 -5.53
N ILE A 60 5.99 -1.85 -4.22
CA ILE A 60 4.94 -0.99 -3.67
C ILE A 60 5.18 0.47 -4.07
N ASP A 61 6.42 0.96 -3.97
CA ASP A 61 6.77 2.33 -4.35
C ASP A 61 6.52 2.59 -5.83
N GLN A 62 6.89 1.65 -6.71
CA GLN A 62 6.62 1.75 -8.14
C GLN A 62 5.12 1.83 -8.44
N ILE A 63 4.30 1.02 -7.76
CA ILE A 63 2.84 1.05 -7.90
C ILE A 63 2.30 2.42 -7.46
N LEU A 64 2.73 2.92 -6.30
CA LEU A 64 2.28 4.19 -5.73
C LEU A 64 2.72 5.42 -6.54
N GLN A 65 3.84 5.33 -7.26
CA GLN A 65 4.31 6.36 -8.18
C GLN A 65 3.53 6.33 -9.51
N LYS A 66 3.12 5.15 -9.97
CA LYS A 66 2.39 4.99 -11.24
C LYS A 66 0.94 5.48 -11.16
N ILE A 67 0.35 5.47 -9.98
CA ILE A 67 -1.04 5.90 -9.76
C ILE A 67 -1.08 7.41 -9.54
N ASN A 68 -1.72 8.13 -10.46
CA ASN A 68 -1.97 9.56 -10.28
C ASN A 68 -3.01 9.78 -9.17
N THR A 69 -2.67 10.66 -8.22
CA THR A 69 -3.62 11.14 -7.20
C THR A 69 -4.43 12.30 -7.78
N PRO A 70 -5.77 12.27 -7.68
CA PRO A 70 -6.65 13.36 -8.12
C PRO A 70 -6.55 14.60 -7.22
#